data_AF-A0A9W6F325-F1
#
_entry.id   AF-A0A9W6F325-F1
#
_cell.length_a   1.000
_cell.length_b   1.000
_cell.length_c   1.000
_cell.angle_alpha   90.00
_cell.angle_beta   90.00
_cell.angle_gamma   90.00
#
_symmetry.space_group_name_H-M   'P 1'
#
loop_
_entity.id
_entity.type
_entity.pdbx_description
1 polymer ?
#
loop_
_entity_poly.entity_id
_entity_poly.type
_entity_poly.pdbx_seq_one_letter_code
_entity_poly.pdbx_strand_id
1 'polypeptide(L)'
;MGLQHAAAMQGQWYEEYGDKSDPMGDTDAAPKNAPQCHNPASNWKINWAGPVPGGYLTHASFTPRSNRLTFTIPASSLSDQNMVVVDLGIVTRNGTKYPRLRKYFLGYRVRNTTYGGYDSGLNNWFNQKVTVHAFDANAIDDDVMFWVNTIYHSAGPRFGVAQGGHPIFPDVWTSPFVPVDAATGRGGGIRVKVVSRDAVEAVVEVCRMYSETEGAPASPECRDNFDRDW
;
A
#
# COMPACT_ATOMS: atom_id res chain seq x y z
N MET A 1 -12.49 20.08 -9.77
CA MET A 1 -12.40 18.65 -9.43
C MET A 1 -12.58 18.54 -7.94
N GLY A 2 -13.61 17.83 -7.47
CA GLY A 2 -13.92 17.71 -6.03
C GLY A 2 -12.94 16.75 -5.34
N LEU A 3 -12.69 16.99 -4.05
CA LEU A 3 -11.92 16.09 -3.20
C LEU A 3 -12.73 14.81 -2.99
N GLN A 4 -12.14 13.65 -3.24
CA GLN A 4 -12.80 12.35 -3.12
C GLN A 4 -12.52 11.75 -1.74
N HIS A 5 -13.50 11.02 -1.19
CA HIS A 5 -13.41 10.42 0.14
C HIS A 5 -12.37 9.29 0.15
N ALA A 6 -11.75 9.07 1.31
CA ALA A 6 -10.79 7.99 1.52
C ALA A 6 -11.37 7.00 2.52
N ALA A 7 -11.46 5.74 2.09
CA ALA A 7 -12.18 4.70 2.81
C ALA A 7 -11.22 3.75 3.54
N ALA A 8 -11.73 3.06 4.56
CA ALA A 8 -11.02 1.98 5.22
C ALA A 8 -11.86 0.71 5.28
N MET A 9 -11.18 -0.44 5.29
CA MET A 9 -11.81 -1.73 5.62
C MET A 9 -11.73 -1.96 7.14
N GLN A 10 -12.88 -2.02 7.80
CA GLN A 10 -13.00 -2.37 9.22
C GLN A 10 -13.64 -3.75 9.37
N GLY A 11 -12.80 -4.78 9.50
CA GLY A 11 -13.28 -6.15 9.48
C GLY A 11 -13.78 -6.55 8.10
N GLN A 12 -15.06 -6.91 7.99
CA GLN A 12 -15.73 -7.19 6.70
C GLN A 12 -16.51 -5.98 6.15
N TRP A 13 -16.45 -4.84 6.83
CA TRP A 13 -17.25 -3.65 6.50
C TRP A 13 -16.40 -2.57 5.84
N TYR A 14 -16.99 -1.91 4.85
CA TYR A 14 -16.43 -0.75 4.17
C TYR A 14 -16.94 0.53 4.83
N GLU A 15 -16.02 1.42 5.21
CA GLU A 15 -16.35 2.76 5.72
C GLU A 15 -15.81 3.82 4.77
N GLU A 16 -16.72 4.55 4.12
CA GLU A 16 -16.42 5.51 3.05
C GLU A 16 -15.45 6.63 3.50
N TYR A 17 -15.55 7.02 4.77
CA TYR A 17 -14.74 8.02 5.45
C TYR A 17 -13.88 7.38 6.54
N GLY A 18 -13.46 6.12 6.37
CA GLY A 18 -12.75 5.39 7.41
C GLY A 18 -11.23 5.63 7.44
N ASP A 19 -10.64 6.25 6.41
CA ASP A 19 -9.20 6.47 6.32
C ASP A 19 -8.76 7.72 7.10
N LYS A 20 -8.48 7.53 8.38
CA LYS A 20 -7.96 8.57 9.28
C LYS A 20 -6.58 9.15 8.87
N SER A 21 -5.92 8.58 7.86
CA SER A 21 -4.68 9.14 7.29
C SER A 21 -4.93 10.16 6.17
N ASP A 22 -6.15 10.33 5.68
CA ASP A 22 -6.53 11.33 4.69
C ASP A 22 -7.37 12.47 5.31
N PRO A 23 -7.24 13.73 4.86
CA PRO A 23 -8.05 14.85 5.33
C PRO A 23 -9.56 14.62 5.21
N MET A 24 -9.97 13.81 4.23
CA MET A 24 -11.37 13.50 4.00
C MET A 24 -11.86 12.33 4.85
N GLY A 25 -10.99 11.51 5.46
CA GLY A 25 -11.39 10.29 6.19
C GLY A 25 -11.37 10.40 7.72
N ASP A 26 -11.11 11.57 8.30
CA ASP A 26 -11.41 11.86 9.71
C ASP A 26 -11.48 13.38 9.90
N THR A 27 -12.58 14.00 9.46
CA THR A 27 -12.77 15.45 9.55
C THR A 27 -12.86 15.97 10.99
N ASP A 28 -13.08 15.08 11.96
CA ASP A 28 -13.37 15.43 13.34
C ASP A 28 -12.14 15.36 14.27
N ALA A 29 -11.04 14.74 13.83
CA ALA A 29 -9.85 14.54 14.67
C ALA A 29 -8.74 15.59 14.49
N ALA A 30 -8.71 16.32 13.37
CA ALA A 30 -7.64 17.29 13.12
C ALA A 30 -7.91 18.63 13.84
N PRO A 31 -6.97 19.14 14.67
CA PRO A 31 -7.10 20.46 15.25
C PRO A 31 -7.31 21.55 14.19
N LYS A 32 -8.07 22.61 14.52
CA LYS A 32 -8.21 23.78 13.64
C LYS A 32 -6.82 24.29 13.23
N ASN A 33 -6.62 24.54 11.93
CA ASN A 33 -5.36 24.99 11.30
C ASN A 33 -4.22 23.98 11.31
N ALA A 34 -4.53 22.68 11.34
CA ALA A 34 -3.53 21.62 11.27
C ALA A 34 -3.69 20.85 9.94
N PRO A 35 -3.11 21.34 8.81
CA PRO A 35 -3.30 20.69 7.52
C PRO A 35 -2.73 19.28 7.52
N GLN A 36 -3.37 18.40 6.79
CA GLN A 36 -2.99 17.01 6.60
C GLN A 36 -2.79 16.75 5.10
N CYS A 37 -1.74 16.03 4.74
CA CYS A 37 -1.53 15.56 3.38
C CYS A 37 -2.59 14.52 3.03
N HIS A 38 -3.02 14.47 1.76
CA HIS A 38 -3.82 13.33 1.29
C HIS A 38 -3.02 12.02 1.36
N ASN A 39 -3.73 10.90 1.33
CA ASN A 39 -3.10 9.61 1.20
C ASN A 39 -2.35 9.47 -0.15
N PRO A 40 -1.35 8.57 -0.26
CA PRO A 40 -0.50 8.46 -1.44
C PRO A 40 -1.28 8.14 -2.73
N ALA A 41 -2.34 7.33 -2.67
CA ALA A 41 -3.14 7.01 -3.85
C ALA A 41 -3.93 8.22 -4.38
N SER A 42 -4.51 9.01 -3.47
CA SER A 42 -5.20 10.26 -3.80
C SER A 42 -4.23 11.27 -4.41
N ASN A 43 -3.04 11.46 -3.81
CA ASN A 43 -2.00 12.34 -4.36
C ASN A 43 -1.53 11.92 -5.75
N TRP A 44 -1.36 10.61 -5.99
CA TRP A 44 -1.04 10.06 -7.30
C TRP A 44 -2.13 10.36 -8.33
N LYS A 45 -3.39 10.11 -7.98
CA LYS A 45 -4.54 10.30 -8.88
C LYS A 45 -4.66 11.73 -9.39
N ILE A 46 -4.44 12.71 -8.52
CA ILE A 46 -4.51 14.14 -8.86
C ILE A 46 -3.16 14.70 -9.33
N ASN A 47 -2.15 13.84 -9.51
CA ASN A 47 -0.81 14.17 -9.97
C ASN A 47 -0.10 15.23 -9.10
N TRP A 48 -0.31 15.19 -7.78
CA TRP A 48 0.36 16.05 -6.80
C TRP A 48 1.63 15.41 -6.23
N ALA A 49 1.71 14.08 -6.24
CA ALA A 49 2.91 13.35 -5.85
C ALA A 49 3.09 12.10 -6.72
N GLY A 50 4.33 11.67 -6.86
CA GLY A 50 4.76 10.53 -7.64
C GLY A 50 5.67 9.57 -6.86
N PRO A 51 6.01 8.44 -7.47
CA PRO A 51 6.91 7.48 -6.86
C PRO A 51 8.32 8.04 -6.72
N VAL A 52 9.03 7.55 -5.72
CA VAL A 52 10.49 7.72 -5.61
C VAL A 52 11.19 7.14 -6.84
N PRO A 53 12.45 7.50 -7.14
CA PRO A 53 13.19 6.90 -8.26
C PRO A 53 13.18 5.37 -8.22
N GLY A 54 12.72 4.74 -9.30
CA GLY A 54 12.55 3.28 -9.39
C GLY A 54 11.38 2.71 -8.58
N GLY A 55 10.62 3.55 -7.87
CA GLY A 55 9.50 3.17 -7.01
C GLY A 55 8.19 2.87 -7.75
N TYR A 56 8.17 2.88 -9.07
CA TYR A 56 7.03 2.36 -9.85
C TYR A 56 7.31 0.91 -10.26
N LEU A 57 6.66 -0.02 -9.58
CA LEU A 57 6.89 -1.45 -9.71
C LEU A 57 5.77 -2.11 -10.48
N THR A 58 6.14 -2.98 -11.40
CA THR A 58 5.20 -3.88 -12.06
C THR A 58 5.58 -5.33 -11.81
N HIS A 59 4.74 -6.27 -12.24
CA HIS A 59 5.10 -7.69 -12.23
C HIS A 59 6.49 -7.99 -12.85
N ALA A 60 6.92 -7.20 -13.85
CA ALA A 60 8.21 -7.35 -14.53
C ALA A 60 9.40 -6.77 -13.74
N SER A 61 9.15 -5.93 -12.74
CA SER A 61 10.20 -5.41 -11.84
C SER A 61 10.77 -6.51 -10.94
N PHE A 62 10.06 -7.63 -10.80
CA PHE A 62 10.44 -8.75 -9.95
C PHE A 62 10.92 -9.94 -10.79
N THR A 63 12.08 -10.46 -10.45
CA THR A 63 12.63 -11.69 -11.05
C THR A 63 13.03 -12.66 -9.94
N PRO A 64 13.19 -13.97 -10.22
CA PRO A 64 13.69 -14.91 -9.21
C PRO A 64 15.03 -14.49 -8.57
N ARG A 65 15.88 -13.79 -9.35
CA ARG A 65 17.17 -13.25 -8.88
C ARG A 65 17.07 -11.93 -8.15
N SER A 66 16.04 -11.14 -8.41
CA SER A 66 15.81 -9.81 -7.83
C SER A 66 14.34 -9.66 -7.48
N ASN A 67 13.94 -10.34 -6.40
CA ASN A 67 12.54 -10.37 -5.93
C ASN A 67 12.32 -9.51 -4.68
N ARG A 68 13.38 -8.97 -4.09
CA ARG A 68 13.34 -8.10 -2.90
C ARG A 68 13.97 -6.78 -3.28
N LEU A 69 13.15 -5.74 -3.36
CA LEU A 69 13.54 -4.41 -3.79
C LEU A 69 13.44 -3.45 -2.59
N THR A 70 14.48 -2.65 -2.38
CA THR A 70 14.55 -1.72 -1.24
C THR A 70 14.34 -0.29 -1.72
N PHE A 71 13.53 0.48 -0.99
CA PHE A 71 13.23 1.87 -1.29
C PHE A 71 13.29 2.72 -0.03
N THR A 72 13.76 3.95 -0.19
CA THR A 72 13.62 5.00 0.82
C THR A 72 12.45 5.88 0.43
N ILE A 73 11.47 6.00 1.31
CA ILE A 73 10.25 6.79 1.12
C ILE A 73 10.32 8.00 2.04
N PRO A 74 10.50 9.22 1.50
CA PRO A 74 10.41 10.45 2.27
C PRO A 74 9.03 10.64 2.89
N ALA A 75 8.96 11.33 4.03
CA ALA A 75 7.70 11.74 4.62
C ALA A 75 6.89 12.58 3.62
N SER A 76 5.59 12.33 3.50
CA SER A 76 4.75 12.96 2.48
C SER A 76 4.70 14.49 2.56
N SER A 77 4.97 15.06 3.73
CA SER A 77 5.05 16.51 3.95
C SER A 77 6.34 17.16 3.44
N LEU A 78 7.35 16.37 3.04
CA LEU A 78 8.70 16.86 2.69
C LEU A 78 9.02 16.78 1.19
N SER A 79 8.34 15.92 0.43
CA SER A 79 8.64 15.71 -1.00
C SER A 79 7.38 15.35 -1.78
N ASP A 80 7.37 15.71 -3.07
CA ASP A 80 6.41 15.25 -4.07
C ASP A 80 6.78 13.87 -4.65
N GLN A 81 7.98 13.33 -4.37
CA GLN A 81 8.38 11.96 -4.66
C GLN A 81 8.40 11.16 -3.36
N ASN A 82 7.23 10.75 -2.89
CA ASN A 82 7.02 10.29 -1.52
C ASN A 82 6.25 8.96 -1.41
N MET A 83 6.28 8.15 -2.46
CA MET A 83 5.60 6.86 -2.46
C MET A 83 6.33 5.78 -3.26
N VAL A 84 5.92 4.53 -3.04
CA VAL A 84 6.18 3.40 -3.94
C VAL A 84 4.83 2.92 -4.47
N VAL A 85 4.73 2.70 -5.76
CA VAL A 85 3.53 2.22 -6.45
C VAL A 85 3.79 0.81 -6.96
N VAL A 86 2.93 -0.14 -6.66
CA VAL A 86 3.03 -1.52 -7.14
C VAL A 86 1.80 -1.88 -7.96
N ASP A 87 1.99 -2.24 -9.24
CA ASP A 87 0.96 -2.66 -10.18
C ASP A 87 1.28 -4.07 -10.73
N LEU A 88 0.71 -5.10 -10.11
CA LEU A 88 0.90 -6.49 -10.55
C LEU A 88 0.01 -6.88 -11.74
N GLY A 89 -0.81 -5.96 -12.24
CA GLY A 89 -1.72 -6.18 -13.37
C GLY A 89 -2.94 -7.06 -13.05
N ILE A 90 -3.91 -7.06 -13.96
CA ILE A 90 -5.14 -7.86 -13.86
C ILE A 90 -4.88 -9.26 -14.39
N VAL A 91 -5.34 -10.27 -13.65
CA VAL A 91 -5.42 -11.66 -14.11
C VAL A 91 -6.88 -12.03 -14.33
N THR A 92 -7.20 -12.55 -15.51
CA THR A 92 -8.49 -13.17 -15.80
C THR A 92 -8.27 -14.67 -15.92
N ARG A 93 -8.92 -15.46 -15.07
CA ARG A 93 -8.85 -16.92 -15.15
C ARG A 93 -10.26 -17.46 -15.33
N ASN A 94 -10.48 -18.25 -16.39
CA ASN A 94 -11.75 -18.90 -16.68
C ASN A 94 -12.99 -17.96 -16.66
N GLY A 95 -12.82 -16.71 -17.12
CA GLY A 95 -13.90 -15.71 -17.12
C GLY A 95 -14.20 -15.08 -15.75
N THR A 96 -13.63 -15.59 -14.66
CA THR A 96 -13.73 -14.99 -13.33
C THR A 96 -12.68 -13.89 -13.17
N LYS A 97 -13.11 -12.66 -12.93
CA LYS A 97 -12.25 -11.54 -12.54
C LYS A 97 -12.01 -11.61 -11.03
N TYR A 98 -10.78 -11.87 -10.59
CA TYR A 98 -10.40 -11.79 -9.18
C TYR A 98 -10.54 -10.35 -8.64
N PRO A 99 -10.74 -10.16 -7.31
CA PRO A 99 -11.04 -8.86 -6.74
C PRO A 99 -10.04 -7.77 -7.18
N ARG A 100 -10.62 -6.61 -7.50
CA ARG A 100 -10.10 -5.54 -8.37
C ARG A 100 -8.98 -4.66 -7.75
N LEU A 101 -8.35 -5.06 -6.64
CA LEU A 101 -7.34 -4.24 -5.97
C LEU A 101 -6.00 -4.34 -6.72
N ARG A 102 -5.87 -3.46 -7.70
CA ARG A 102 -4.90 -3.56 -8.82
C ARG A 102 -3.58 -2.85 -8.57
N LYS A 103 -3.58 -1.84 -7.71
CA LYS A 103 -2.38 -1.04 -7.43
C LYS A 103 -2.29 -0.73 -5.95
N TYR A 104 -1.12 -0.96 -5.37
CA TYR A 104 -0.80 -0.61 -4.00
C TYR A 104 0.11 0.61 -3.97
N PHE A 105 -0.21 1.54 -3.08
CA PHE A 105 0.49 2.78 -2.87
C PHE A 105 1.03 2.76 -1.45
N LEU A 106 2.35 2.69 -1.33
CA LEU A 106 3.06 2.77 -0.07
C LEU A 106 3.48 4.22 0.13
N GLY A 107 3.01 4.86 1.19
CA GLY A 107 3.42 6.21 1.57
C GLY A 107 4.01 6.22 2.98
N TYR A 108 4.82 7.22 3.31
CA TYR A 108 5.33 7.41 4.66
C TYR A 108 4.82 8.71 5.26
N ARG A 109 4.25 8.65 6.46
CA ARG A 109 3.62 9.79 7.13
C ARG A 109 4.33 10.08 8.44
N VAL A 110 4.63 11.37 8.65
CA VAL A 110 5.26 11.88 9.87
C VAL A 110 4.48 13.08 10.32
N ARG A 111 4.11 13.11 11.60
CA ARG A 111 3.39 14.23 12.17
C ARG A 111 4.34 15.42 12.28
N ASN A 112 3.96 16.54 11.66
CA ASN A 112 4.74 17.77 11.74
C ASN A 112 4.39 18.53 13.03
N THR A 113 5.39 18.87 13.84
CA THR A 113 5.16 19.64 15.07
C THR A 113 5.03 21.14 14.83
N THR A 114 5.30 21.60 13.61
CA THR A 114 5.18 23.00 13.21
C THR A 114 3.72 23.36 12.97
N TYR A 115 3.21 24.36 13.69
CA TYR A 115 1.85 24.86 13.51
C TYR A 115 1.61 25.32 12.07
N GLY A 116 0.52 24.86 11.45
CA GLY A 116 0.19 25.15 10.06
C GLY A 116 1.04 24.39 9.02
N GLY A 117 2.02 23.58 9.44
CA GLY A 117 2.78 22.73 8.55
C GLY A 117 1.96 21.52 8.07
N TYR A 118 2.23 21.04 6.85
CA TYR A 118 1.63 19.81 6.34
C TYR A 118 1.86 18.62 7.29
N ASP A 119 0.81 17.82 7.51
CA ASP A 119 0.73 16.74 8.49
C ASP A 119 0.84 17.17 9.96
N SER A 120 0.62 18.44 10.29
CA SER A 120 0.50 18.86 11.69
C SER A 120 -0.77 18.37 12.37
N GLY A 121 -1.82 18.12 11.57
CA GLY A 121 -3.08 17.52 12.02
C GLY A 121 -3.05 16.00 12.11
N LEU A 122 -1.96 15.37 11.66
CA LEU A 122 -1.88 13.91 11.56
C LEU A 122 -2.04 13.27 12.94
N ASN A 123 -2.98 12.33 13.04
CA ASN A 123 -3.18 11.54 14.24
C ASN A 123 -1.88 10.81 14.62
N ASN A 124 -1.54 10.79 15.92
CA ASN A 124 -0.32 10.17 16.42
C ASN A 124 -0.21 8.66 16.07
N TRP A 125 -1.34 8.00 15.80
CA TRP A 125 -1.36 6.63 15.29
C TRP A 125 -0.61 6.47 13.97
N PHE A 126 -0.64 7.48 13.10
CA PHE A 126 0.01 7.51 11.79
C PHE A 126 1.37 8.22 11.80
N ASN A 127 1.81 8.72 12.95
CA ASN A 127 3.13 9.33 13.06
C ASN A 127 4.22 8.27 12.89
N GLN A 128 5.15 8.54 11.97
CA GLN A 128 6.22 7.62 11.58
C GLN A 128 5.66 6.27 11.16
N LYS A 129 4.66 6.30 10.28
CA LYS A 129 4.05 5.08 9.73
C LYS A 129 4.15 5.00 8.22
N VAL A 130 4.43 3.80 7.73
CA VAL A 130 4.22 3.46 6.33
C VAL A 130 2.77 3.06 6.16
N THR A 131 2.01 3.77 5.34
CA THR A 131 0.61 3.46 5.02
C THR A 131 0.53 2.72 3.70
N VAL A 132 -0.35 1.72 3.63
CA VAL A 132 -0.64 0.99 2.39
C VAL A 132 -2.08 1.25 1.98
N HIS A 133 -2.22 1.84 0.80
CA HIS A 133 -3.50 2.13 0.17
C HIS A 133 -3.64 1.34 -1.12
N ALA A 134 -4.81 0.78 -1.39
CA ALA A 134 -5.13 0.22 -2.69
C ALA A 134 -6.08 1.13 -3.45
N PHE A 135 -5.86 1.26 -4.75
CA PHE A 135 -6.70 2.07 -5.62
C PHE A 135 -6.83 1.45 -7.02
N ASP A 136 -8.03 1.51 -7.59
CA ASP A 136 -8.35 1.06 -8.95
C ASP A 136 -8.70 2.26 -9.83
N ALA A 137 -7.74 2.72 -10.63
CA ALA A 137 -7.93 3.85 -11.54
C ALA A 137 -8.81 3.53 -12.76
N ASN A 138 -9.09 2.26 -13.05
CA ASN A 138 -9.84 1.81 -14.22
C ASN A 138 -11.30 1.44 -13.89
N ALA A 139 -11.78 1.83 -12.70
CA ALA A 139 -13.18 1.80 -12.34
C ALA A 139 -13.94 2.92 -13.07
N ILE A 140 -14.08 2.78 -14.38
CA ILE A 140 -14.91 3.62 -15.23
C ILE A 140 -16.17 2.79 -15.50
N ASP A 141 -17.34 3.31 -15.10
CA ASP A 141 -18.67 2.87 -15.55
C ASP A 141 -19.16 1.45 -15.27
N ASP A 142 -19.06 0.96 -14.03
CA ASP A 142 -20.04 -0.02 -13.53
C ASP A 142 -20.76 0.62 -12.35
N ASP A 143 -22.08 0.80 -12.42
CA ASP A 143 -23.01 1.42 -11.45
C ASP A 143 -23.03 0.77 -10.04
N VAL A 144 -22.04 -0.07 -9.74
CA VAL A 144 -21.72 -0.64 -8.42
C VAL A 144 -20.48 0.04 -7.80
N MET A 145 -19.87 1.01 -8.51
CA MET A 145 -18.62 1.70 -8.17
C MET A 145 -18.80 3.05 -7.45
N PHE A 146 -19.93 3.26 -6.78
CA PHE A 146 -20.06 4.33 -5.78
C PHE A 146 -19.26 4.02 -4.49
N TRP A 147 -18.63 2.84 -4.40
CA TRP A 147 -18.11 2.26 -3.15
C TRP A 147 -16.67 1.71 -3.22
N VAL A 148 -15.87 2.03 -4.24
CA VAL A 148 -14.43 1.67 -4.21
C VAL A 148 -13.59 2.92 -4.41
N ASN A 149 -13.59 3.72 -3.34
CA ASN A 149 -12.62 4.78 -3.09
C ASN A 149 -11.23 4.18 -2.91
N THR A 150 -10.21 5.02 -2.73
CA THR A 150 -8.95 4.55 -2.15
C THR A 150 -9.25 3.79 -0.86
N ILE A 151 -8.81 2.53 -0.79
CA ILE A 151 -8.99 1.67 0.39
C ILE A 151 -7.69 1.68 1.19
N TYR A 152 -7.75 2.19 2.42
CA TYR A 152 -6.70 2.02 3.40
C TYR A 152 -6.70 0.57 3.92
N HIS A 153 -5.57 -0.12 3.73
CA HIS A 153 -5.39 -1.50 4.18
C HIS A 153 -4.73 -1.57 5.55
N SER A 154 -3.64 -0.82 5.76
CA SER A 154 -2.85 -0.94 6.98
C SER A 154 -1.78 0.15 7.10
N ALA A 155 -1.27 0.35 8.32
CA ALA A 155 -0.14 1.22 8.60
C ALA A 155 0.86 0.56 9.55
N GLY A 156 2.14 0.54 9.15
CA GLY A 156 3.24 -0.12 9.82
C GLY A 156 4.20 0.87 10.49
N PRO A 157 5.05 0.48 11.45
CA PRO A 157 5.67 -0.84 11.55
C PRO A 157 4.63 -1.93 11.79
N ARG A 158 3.79 -1.74 12.79
CA ARG A 158 2.77 -2.71 13.20
C ARG A 158 1.55 -2.62 12.29
N PHE A 159 1.71 -3.09 11.06
CA PHE A 159 0.60 -3.33 10.16
C PHE A 159 -0.39 -4.25 10.90
N GLY A 160 -1.64 -3.81 11.01
CA GLY A 160 -2.64 -4.35 11.95
C GLY A 160 -2.92 -5.86 11.80
N VAL A 161 -3.62 -6.39 12.81
CA VAL A 161 -3.99 -7.80 13.00
C VAL A 161 -4.52 -8.43 11.71
N ALA A 162 -3.85 -9.47 11.21
CA ALA A 162 -4.43 -10.35 10.21
C ALA A 162 -5.75 -10.91 10.77
N GLN A 163 -6.85 -10.72 10.06
CA GLN A 163 -7.97 -11.64 10.19
C GLN A 163 -7.42 -13.05 9.92
N GLY A 164 -7.42 -13.93 10.92
CA GLY A 164 -7.07 -15.35 10.73
C GLY A 164 -5.80 -15.90 11.39
N GLY A 165 -5.20 -15.23 12.39
CA GLY A 165 -4.25 -15.90 13.29
C GLY A 165 -2.86 -16.20 12.71
N HIS A 166 -2.43 -15.49 11.65
CA HIS A 166 -1.03 -15.51 11.22
C HIS A 166 -0.12 -14.80 12.23
N PRO A 167 1.14 -15.26 12.41
CA PRO A 167 2.10 -14.64 13.31
C PRO A 167 2.26 -13.14 13.01
N ILE A 168 2.17 -12.33 14.07
CA ILE A 168 2.31 -10.88 14.00
C ILE A 168 3.79 -10.56 13.84
N PHE A 169 4.24 -10.34 12.62
CA PHE A 169 5.53 -9.68 12.42
C PHE A 169 5.30 -8.18 12.47
N PRO A 170 5.84 -7.49 13.48
CA PRO A 170 5.42 -6.14 13.83
C PRO A 170 5.92 -5.07 12.84
N ASP A 171 6.54 -5.45 11.72
CA ASP A 171 7.11 -4.55 10.71
C ASP A 171 6.68 -4.90 9.29
N VAL A 172 5.76 -5.86 9.12
CA VAL A 172 5.50 -6.41 7.79
C VAL A 172 4.03 -6.60 7.45
N TRP A 173 3.68 -6.20 6.24
CA TRP A 173 2.35 -6.32 5.66
C TRP A 173 2.37 -7.26 4.47
N THR A 174 1.27 -7.99 4.28
CA THR A 174 1.07 -8.89 3.15
C THR A 174 -0.24 -8.54 2.47
N SER A 175 -0.22 -8.38 1.15
CA SER A 175 -1.43 -8.17 0.37
C SER A 175 -2.24 -9.45 0.24
N PRO A 176 -3.54 -9.38 -0.06
CA PRO A 176 -4.25 -10.50 -0.64
C PRO A 176 -3.49 -11.06 -1.84
N PHE A 177 -3.52 -12.38 -2.00
CA PHE A 177 -2.90 -13.07 -3.12
C PHE A 177 -3.92 -13.29 -4.24
N VAL A 178 -3.46 -13.13 -5.48
CA VAL A 178 -4.21 -13.47 -6.69
C VAL A 178 -3.38 -14.46 -7.49
N PRO A 179 -3.95 -15.51 -8.10
CA PRO A 179 -3.18 -16.46 -8.89
C PRO A 179 -2.33 -15.78 -9.97
N VAL A 180 -1.08 -16.22 -10.12
CA VAL A 180 -0.19 -15.74 -11.18
C VAL A 180 -0.62 -16.32 -12.52
N ASP A 181 -0.80 -15.45 -13.52
CA ASP A 181 -1.00 -15.85 -14.90
C ASP A 181 0.34 -16.31 -15.51
N ALA A 182 0.45 -17.59 -15.87
CA ALA A 182 1.68 -18.16 -16.41
C ALA A 182 2.09 -17.56 -17.78
N ALA A 183 1.13 -17.07 -18.59
CA ALA A 183 1.41 -16.53 -19.90
C ALA A 183 1.91 -15.08 -19.82
N THR A 184 1.33 -14.28 -18.91
CA THR A 184 1.66 -12.85 -18.80
C THR A 184 2.56 -12.51 -17.61
N GLY A 185 2.74 -13.46 -16.68
CA GLY A 185 3.45 -13.24 -15.43
C GLY A 185 2.77 -12.25 -14.48
N ARG A 186 1.50 -11.88 -14.72
CA ARG A 186 0.72 -10.93 -13.88
C ARG A 186 0.11 -11.62 -12.67
N GLY A 187 -0.33 -10.85 -11.68
CA GLY A 187 -0.91 -11.36 -10.44
C GLY A 187 0.15 -11.68 -9.37
N GLY A 188 -0.18 -12.58 -8.44
CA GLY A 188 0.58 -12.84 -7.23
C GLY A 188 0.11 -11.96 -6.07
N GLY A 189 0.98 -11.77 -5.09
CA GLY A 189 0.78 -10.78 -4.03
C GLY A 189 2.06 -10.00 -3.74
N ILE A 190 1.99 -9.04 -2.83
CA ILE A 190 3.16 -8.31 -2.35
C ILE A 190 3.29 -8.41 -0.84
N ARG A 191 4.54 -8.23 -0.43
CA ARG A 191 5.00 -8.30 0.94
C ARG A 191 5.86 -7.09 1.20
N VAL A 192 5.51 -6.31 2.22
CA VAL A 192 6.13 -5.00 2.49
C VAL A 192 6.67 -4.98 3.90
N LYS A 193 7.99 -4.92 4.04
CA LYS A 193 8.69 -4.82 5.33
C LYS A 193 9.23 -3.43 5.55
N VAL A 194 8.97 -2.85 6.71
CA VAL A 194 9.65 -1.63 7.18
C VAL A 194 10.98 -2.03 7.78
N VAL A 195 12.10 -1.59 7.19
CA VAL A 195 13.46 -1.91 7.64
C VAL A 195 13.93 -0.91 8.68
N SER A 196 13.72 0.38 8.40
CA SER A 196 14.06 1.48 9.30
C SER A 196 13.15 2.66 9.01
N ARG A 197 13.11 3.62 9.94
CA ARG A 197 12.38 4.88 9.78
C ARG A 197 12.84 5.92 10.78
N ASP A 198 12.60 7.18 10.46
CA ASP A 198 12.85 8.31 11.34
C ASP A 198 11.86 9.46 11.08
N ALA A 199 12.22 10.70 11.45
CA ALA A 199 11.34 11.85 11.26
C ALA A 199 11.28 12.36 9.80
N VAL A 200 12.10 11.85 8.88
CA VAL A 200 12.18 12.35 7.50
C VAL A 200 11.90 11.28 6.46
N GLU A 201 12.17 10.01 6.74
CA GLU A 201 11.98 8.92 5.78
C GLU A 201 11.75 7.55 6.44
N ALA A 202 11.31 6.59 5.62
CA ALA A 202 11.28 5.17 5.95
C ALA A 202 11.96 4.35 4.86
N VAL A 203 12.75 3.36 5.26
CA VAL A 203 13.29 2.35 4.35
C VAL A 203 12.36 1.16 4.37
N VAL A 204 11.85 0.79 3.20
CA VAL A 204 10.97 -0.36 3.00
C VAL A 204 11.57 -1.36 2.03
N GLU A 205 11.24 -2.62 2.25
CA GLU A 205 11.52 -3.70 1.32
C GLU A 205 10.20 -4.24 0.77
N VAL A 206 10.12 -4.30 -0.56
CA VAL A 206 8.97 -4.83 -1.28
C VAL A 206 9.39 -6.14 -1.93
N CYS A 207 8.65 -7.20 -1.63
CA CYS A 207 8.83 -8.52 -2.20
C CYS A 207 7.54 -8.98 -2.89
N ARG A 208 7.66 -9.66 -4.03
CA ARG A 208 6.52 -10.26 -4.72
C ARG A 208 6.37 -11.72 -4.33
N MET A 209 5.14 -12.12 -4.01
CA MET A 209 4.75 -13.51 -3.76
C MET A 209 4.23 -14.12 -5.06
N TYR A 210 4.72 -15.32 -5.40
CA TYR A 210 4.31 -16.07 -6.60
C TYR A 210 3.39 -17.26 -6.29
N SER A 211 3.30 -17.66 -5.02
CA SER A 211 2.43 -18.73 -4.50
C SER A 211 1.98 -18.39 -3.08
N GLU A 212 0.85 -18.97 -2.65
CA GLU A 212 0.37 -18.93 -1.24
C GLU A 212 1.04 -20.01 -0.37
N THR A 213 1.72 -20.98 -0.99
CA THR A 213 2.37 -22.12 -0.32
C THR A 213 3.81 -22.30 -0.81
N GLU A 214 4.71 -22.72 0.09
CA GLU A 214 6.09 -23.10 -0.26
C GLU A 214 6.07 -24.35 -1.16
N GLY A 215 6.83 -24.33 -2.25
CA GLY A 215 6.94 -25.44 -3.18
C GLY A 215 7.80 -26.59 -2.66
N ALA A 216 7.64 -27.79 -3.25
CA ALA A 216 8.50 -28.93 -2.97
C ALA A 216 9.95 -28.68 -3.47
N PRO A 217 10.97 -29.31 -2.87
CA PRO A 217 12.36 -29.19 -3.33
C PRO A 217 12.46 -29.52 -4.83
N ALA A 218 13.06 -28.61 -5.60
CA ALA A 218 13.20 -28.62 -7.07
C ALA A 218 12.01 -28.07 -7.90
N SER A 219 11.00 -27.46 -7.28
CA SER A 219 10.02 -26.67 -8.04
C SER A 219 10.61 -25.28 -8.41
N PRO A 220 10.13 -24.63 -9.50
CA PRO A 220 10.48 -23.25 -9.84
C PRO A 220 10.03 -22.22 -8.78
N GLU A 221 9.38 -22.67 -7.70
CA GLU A 221 9.02 -21.89 -6.53
C GLU A 221 10.20 -21.91 -5.54
N CYS A 222 11.16 -21.01 -5.78
CA CYS A 222 12.14 -20.47 -4.83
C CYS A 222 12.47 -21.31 -3.57
N ARG A 223 13.44 -22.23 -3.66
CA ARG A 223 14.22 -22.71 -2.50
C ARG A 223 15.71 -22.54 -2.77
N ASP A 224 16.30 -21.43 -2.33
CA ASP A 224 17.76 -21.22 -2.31
C ASP A 224 18.36 -21.39 -0.91
N ASN A 225 17.64 -22.07 -0.01
CA ASN A 225 17.94 -22.18 1.42
C ASN A 225 18.02 -20.81 2.14
N PHE A 226 17.54 -19.73 1.51
CA PHE A 226 17.17 -18.52 2.21
C PHE A 226 15.67 -18.52 2.40
N ASP A 227 15.26 -18.49 3.66
CA ASP A 227 13.96 -17.98 4.09
C ASP A 227 13.80 -16.57 3.46
N ARG A 228 12.96 -16.49 2.43
CA ARG A 228 12.55 -15.21 1.81
C ARG A 228 11.09 -14.89 2.14
N ASP A 229 10.47 -15.74 2.95
CA ASP A 229 9.20 -15.63 3.62
C ASP A 229 9.45 -15.38 5.11
N TRP A 230 9.98 -14.19 5.43
CA TRP A 230 10.08 -13.70 6.82
C TRP A 230 8.93 -14.17 7.71
#